data_AF-A0A7X9PEP8-F1
#
_entry.id   AF-A0A7X9PEP8-F1
#
_cell.length_a   1.000
_cell.length_b   1.000
_cell.length_c   1.000
_cell.angle_alpha   90.00
_cell.angle_beta   90.00
_cell.angle_gamma   90.00
#
_symmetry.space_group_name_H-M   'P 1'
#
loop_
_entity.id
_entity.type
_entity.pdbx_description
1 polymer ?
#
loop_
_entity_poly.entity_id
_entity_poly.type
_entity_poly.pdbx_seq_one_letter_code
_entity_poly.pdbx_strand_id
1 'polypeptide(L)'
;MSDFLQLVVLLVIILVAAKVSGYLSTLIHQPAVFGELLVGVLLGPSLLNITQLSFITNTHVGDFISEMGEIGVLLLMFLAGLELHLKDLAKNTR
;
A
#
# COMPACT_ATOMS: atom_id res chain seq x y z
N MET A 1 -22.24 -11.09 5.81
CA MET A 1 -20.95 -11.61 6.31
C MET A 1 -20.55 -10.77 7.51
N SER A 2 -19.82 -11.29 8.49
CA SER A 2 -19.34 -10.44 9.59
C SER A 2 -18.30 -9.43 9.09
N ASP A 3 -18.23 -8.25 9.73
CA ASP A 3 -17.28 -7.18 9.37
C ASP A 3 -15.82 -7.68 9.42
N PHE A 4 -15.52 -8.53 10.40
CA PHE A 4 -14.21 -9.17 10.51
C PHE A 4 -13.86 -10.02 9.28
N LEU A 5 -14.81 -10.81 8.76
CA LEU A 5 -14.57 -11.60 7.54
C LEU A 5 -14.37 -10.71 6.31
N GLN A 6 -15.10 -9.60 6.20
CA GLN A 6 -14.92 -8.65 5.10
C GLN A 6 -13.51 -8.02 5.15
N LEU A 7 -13.06 -7.61 6.33
CA LEU A 7 -11.72 -7.06 6.55
C LEU A 7 -10.64 -8.08 6.17
N VAL A 8 -10.75 -9.32 6.65
CA VAL A 8 -9.77 -10.38 6.33
C VAL A 8 -9.72 -10.64 4.83
N VAL A 9 -10.88 -10.71 4.16
CA VAL A 9 -10.94 -10.90 2.71
C VAL A 9 -10.27 -9.75 1.96
N LEU A 10 -10.54 -8.49 2.35
CA LEU A 10 -9.90 -7.32 1.75
C LEU A 10 -8.38 -7.32 1.95
N LEU A 11 -7.91 -7.60 3.17
CA LEU A 11 -6.47 -7.72 3.44
C LEU A 11 -5.83 -8.82 2.60
N VAL A 12 -6.47 -9.99 2.49
CA VAL A 12 -5.96 -11.07 1.63
C VAL A 12 -5.86 -10.61 0.18
N ILE A 13 -6.89 -9.96 -0.36
CA ILE A 13 -6.87 -9.43 -1.73
C ILE A 13 -5.73 -8.43 -1.90
N ILE A 14 -5.60 -7.45 -1.01
CA ILE A 14 -4.56 -6.42 -1.07
C ILE A 14 -3.16 -7.04 -0.99
N LEU A 15 -2.91 -7.91 -0.01
CA LEU A 15 -1.60 -8.54 0.20
C LEU A 15 -1.21 -9.50 -0.93
N VAL A 16 -2.15 -10.31 -1.41
CA VAL A 16 -1.90 -11.23 -2.53
C VAL A 16 -1.63 -10.44 -3.80
N ALA A 17 -2.44 -9.42 -4.10
CA ALA A 17 -2.25 -8.58 -5.28
C ALA A 17 -0.93 -7.82 -5.22
N ALA A 18 -0.58 -7.23 -4.07
CA ALA A 18 0.71 -6.56 -3.87
C ALA A 18 1.88 -7.51 -4.10
N LYS A 19 1.85 -8.71 -3.50
CA LYS A 19 2.94 -9.70 -3.64
C LYS A 19 3.08 -10.24 -5.05
N VAL A 20 1.95 -10.52 -5.72
CA VAL A 20 1.94 -10.96 -7.12
C VAL A 20 2.48 -9.85 -8.00
N SER A 21 1.96 -8.63 -7.89
CA SER A 21 2.41 -7.49 -8.70
C SER A 21 3.88 -7.14 -8.47
N GLY A 22 4.34 -7.17 -7.21
CA GLY A 22 5.75 -6.97 -6.86
C GLY A 22 6.65 -8.04 -7.49
N TYR A 23 6.23 -9.30 -7.48
CA TYR A 23 6.94 -10.39 -8.16
C TYR A 23 6.94 -10.24 -9.70
N LEU A 24 5.82 -9.83 -10.31
CA LEU A 24 5.79 -9.53 -11.75
C LEU A 24 6.70 -8.35 -12.10
N SER A 25 6.77 -7.32 -11.24
CA SER A 25 7.64 -6.17 -11.40
C SER A 25 9.12 -6.58 -11.44
N THR A 26 9.54 -7.48 -10.54
CA THR A 26 10.93 -7.96 -10.56
C THR A 26 11.24 -8.80 -11.78
N LEU A 27 10.27 -9.53 -12.35
CA LEU A 27 10.45 -10.27 -13.60
C LEU A 27 10.72 -9.35 -14.81
N ILE A 28 10.14 -8.15 -14.81
CA ILE A 28 10.38 -7.14 -15.85
C ILE A 28 11.54 -6.18 -15.53
N HIS A 29 12.41 -6.52 -14.58
CA HIS A 29 13.55 -5.71 -14.13
C HIS A 29 13.17 -4.37 -13.47
N GLN A 30 11.96 -4.26 -12.91
CA GLN A 30 11.53 -3.12 -12.11
C GLN A 30 11.64 -3.45 -10.62
N PRO A 31 11.87 -2.45 -9.74
CA PRO A 31 11.81 -2.65 -8.30
C PRO A 31 10.46 -3.25 -7.87
N ALA A 32 10.42 -4.11 -6.86
CA ALA A 32 9.18 -4.72 -6.37
C ALA A 32 8.13 -3.66 -5.98
N VAL A 33 8.58 -2.60 -5.30
CA VAL A 33 7.76 -1.46 -4.86
C VAL A 33 7.00 -0.81 -6.00
N PHE A 34 7.56 -0.79 -7.23
CA PHE A 34 6.86 -0.24 -8.39
C PHE A 34 5.55 -1.00 -8.69
N GLY A 35 5.60 -2.34 -8.69
CA GLY A 35 4.42 -3.17 -8.93
C GLY A 35 3.41 -3.08 -7.78
N GLU A 36 3.89 -3.02 -6.54
CA GLU A 36 3.05 -2.87 -5.35
C GLU A 36 2.27 -1.54 -5.35
N LEU A 37 2.94 -0.44 -5.68
CA LEU A 37 2.31 0.87 -5.81
C LEU A 37 1.31 0.90 -6.97
N LEU A 38 1.67 0.33 -8.12
CA LEU A 38 0.81 0.29 -9.30
C LEU A 38 -0.48 -0.47 -8.99
N VAL A 39 -0.40 -1.67 -8.42
CA VAL A 39 -1.59 -2.46 -8.07
C VAL A 39 -2.40 -1.80 -6.95
N GLY A 40 -1.75 -1.10 -6.02
CA GLY A 40 -2.42 -0.27 -5.01
C GLY A 40 -3.27 0.83 -5.64
N VAL A 41 -2.76 1.54 -6.64
CA VAL A 41 -3.53 2.55 -7.40
C VAL A 41 -4.67 1.92 -8.20
N LEU A 42 -4.43 0.76 -8.81
CA LEU A 42 -5.47 0.02 -9.54
C LEU A 42 -6.62 -0.41 -8.61
N LEU A 43 -6.31 -1.01 -7.47
CA LEU A 43 -7.30 -1.51 -6.51
C LEU A 43 -7.97 -0.37 -5.70
N GLY A 44 -7.24 0.72 -5.47
CA GLY A 44 -7.71 1.86 -4.72
C GLY A 44 -8.84 2.64 -5.40
N PRO A 45 -9.30 3.73 -4.76
CA PRO A 45 -10.44 4.52 -5.23
C PRO A 45 -10.21 5.22 -6.57
N SER A 46 -8.95 5.33 -7.02
CA SER A 46 -8.58 5.96 -8.29
C SER A 46 -9.07 5.20 -9.52
N LEU A 47 -9.27 3.87 -9.43
CA LEU A 47 -9.65 3.04 -10.57
C LEU A 47 -10.75 2.03 -10.24
N LEU A 48 -10.44 0.94 -9.54
CA LEU A 48 -11.41 -0.14 -9.27
C LEU A 48 -12.25 0.12 -8.02
N ASN A 49 -11.73 0.90 -7.07
CA ASN A 49 -12.35 1.24 -5.80
C ASN A 49 -12.89 0.02 -5.06
N ILE A 50 -11.99 -0.93 -4.75
CA ILE A 50 -12.42 -2.24 -4.26
C ILE A 50 -13.17 -2.20 -2.93
N THR A 51 -13.01 -1.12 -2.16
CA THR A 51 -13.68 -0.91 -0.86
C THR A 51 -15.17 -0.55 -1.01
N GLN A 52 -15.63 -0.19 -2.21
CA GLN A 52 -17.03 0.13 -2.51
C GLN A 52 -17.75 -0.95 -3.35
N LEU A 53 -17.16 -2.13 -3.55
CA LEU A 53 -17.84 -3.20 -4.28
C LEU A 53 -19.12 -3.65 -3.57
N SER A 54 -20.14 -4.07 -4.34
CA SER A 54 -21.49 -4.42 -3.83
C SER A 54 -21.51 -5.50 -2.74
N PHE A 55 -20.45 -6.28 -2.56
CA PHE A 55 -20.34 -7.26 -1.47
C PHE A 55 -19.79 -6.69 -0.15
N ILE A 56 -19.23 -5.47 -0.16
CA ILE A 56 -18.79 -4.73 1.03
C ILE A 56 -19.90 -3.79 1.42
N THR A 57 -20.62 -4.17 2.46
CA THR A 57 -21.82 -3.46 2.91
C THR A 57 -21.50 -2.43 3.99
N ASN A 58 -20.29 -2.45 4.55
CA ASN A 58 -19.92 -1.70 5.73
C ASN A 58 -18.76 -0.72 5.44
N THR A 59 -19.04 0.58 5.55
CA THR A 59 -18.08 1.66 5.28
C THR A 59 -16.90 1.66 6.24
N HIS A 60 -17.09 1.20 7.48
CA HIS A 60 -16.04 1.17 8.51
C HIS A 60 -14.81 0.34 8.12
N VAL A 61 -14.97 -0.67 7.26
CA VAL A 61 -13.84 -1.51 6.83
C VAL A 61 -12.93 -0.73 5.87
N GLY A 62 -13.49 0.10 5.00
CA GLY A 62 -12.70 0.95 4.08
C GLY A 62 -11.88 1.99 4.85
N ASP A 63 -12.50 2.63 5.85
CA ASP A 63 -11.84 3.62 6.70
C ASP A 63 -10.66 2.99 7.47
N PHE A 64 -10.86 1.81 8.05
CA PHE A 64 -9.79 1.09 8.75
C PHE A 64 -8.59 0.76 7.84
N ILE A 65 -8.84 0.36 6.60
CA ILE A 65 -7.78 0.10 5.62
C ILE A 65 -7.02 1.39 5.27
N SER A 66 -7.72 2.52 5.14
CA SER A 66 -7.11 3.83 4.88
C SER A 66 -6.22 4.26 6.05
N GLU A 67 -6.72 4.19 7.29
CA GLU A 67 -5.97 4.53 8.50
C GLU A 67 -4.73 3.63 8.66
N MET A 68 -4.85 2.32 8.37
CA MET A 68 -3.68 1.43 8.35
C MET A 68 -2.67 1.78 7.26
N GLY A 69 -3.14 2.24 6.10
CA GLY A 69 -2.28 2.74 5.03
C GLY A 69 -1.47 3.96 5.48
N GLU A 70 -2.09 4.91 6.17
CA GLU A 70 -1.41 6.08 6.72
C GLU A 70 -0.33 5.71 7.75
N ILE A 71 -0.62 4.73 8.62
CA ILE A 71 0.37 4.19 9.56
C ILE A 71 1.55 3.59 8.79
N GLY A 72 1.29 2.82 7.72
CA GLY A 72 2.32 2.26 6.86
C GLY A 72 3.20 3.34 6.21
N VAL A 73 2.60 4.39 5.65
CA VAL A 73 3.33 5.52 5.06
C VAL A 73 4.18 6.25 6.10
N LEU A 74 3.64 6.48 7.30
CA LEU A 74 4.39 7.11 8.40
C LEU A 74 5.64 6.29 8.75
N LEU A 75 5.49 4.97 8.92
CA LEU A 75 6.62 4.08 9.20
C LEU A 75 7.66 4.09 8.07
N LEU A 76 7.23 4.10 6.81
CA LEU A 76 8.13 4.18 5.65
C LEU A 76 8.90 5.51 5.60
N MET A 77 8.22 6.64 5.79
CA MET A 77 8.86 7.96 5.81
C MET A 77 9.82 8.11 6.99
N PHE A 78 9.47 7.53 8.14
CA PHE A 78 10.35 7.50 9.30
C PHE A 78 11.62 6.68 9.02
N LEU A 79 11.48 5.49 8.42
CA LEU A 79 12.62 4.66 8.03
C LEU A 79 13.53 5.38 7.02
N ALA A 80 12.94 6.01 5.99
CA ALA A 80 13.69 6.83 5.05
C ALA A 80 14.44 7.98 5.75
N GLY A 81 13.83 8.59 6.77
CA GLY A 81 14.46 9.58 7.64
C GLY A 81 15.68 9.06 8.41
N LEU A 82 15.63 7.81 8.88
CA LEU A 82 16.73 7.15 9.60
C LEU A 82 17.89 6.73 8.69
N GLU A 83 17.60 6.39 7.43
CA GLU A 83 18.62 6.03 6.43
C GLU A 83 19.40 7.25 5.90
N LEU A 84 18.85 8.47 6.05
CA LEU A 84 19.50 9.71 5.61
C LEU A 84 20.71 10.07 6.50
N HIS A 85 21.90 10.11 5.90
CA HIS A 85 23.08 10.64 6.55
C HIS A 85 23.10 12.17 6.51
N LEU A 86 22.86 12.83 7.65
CA LEU A 86 22.85 14.29 7.78
C LEU A 86 24.14 14.97 7.27
N LYS A 87 25.28 14.26 7.35
CA LYS A 87 26.57 14.74 6.82
C LYS A 87 26.57 14.86 5.31
N ASP A 88 25.92 13.95 4.59
CA ASP A 88 25.82 13.98 3.14
C ASP A 88 24.87 15.08 2.68
N LEU A 89 23.80 15.31 3.44
CA LEU A 89 22.86 16.42 3.22
C LEU A 89 23.56 17.78 3.34
N ALA A 90 24.35 17.99 4.39
CA ALA A 90 25.08 19.24 4.62
C ALA A 90 26.19 19.49 3.58
N LYS A 91 26.74 18.43 2.97
CA LYS A 91 27.80 18.53 1.97
C LYS A 91 27.27 18.96 0.60
N ASN A 92 26.00 18.72 0.32
CA ASN A 92 25.32 19.02 -0.94
C ASN A 92 24.58 20.38 -0.93
N THR A 93 24.83 21.23 0.08
CA THR A 93 24.24 22.58 0.20
C THR A 93 25.10 23.67 -0.47
N ARG A 94 25.96 23.31 -1.44
CA ARG A 94 26.74 24.26 -2.26
C ARG A 94 26.19 24.35 -3.67
#